data_AF-A0AAU4M5W5-F1
#
_entry.id   AF-A0AAU4M5W5-F1
#
_cell.length_a   1.000
_cell.length_b   1.000
_cell.length_c   1.000
_cell.angle_alpha   90.00
_cell.angle_beta   90.00
_cell.angle_gamma   90.00
#
_symmetry.space_group_name_H-M   'P 1'
#
loop_
_entity.id
_entity.type
_entity.pdbx_description
1 polymer ?
#
loop_
_entity_poly.entity_id
_entity_poly.type
_entity_poly.pdbx_seq_one_letter_code
_entity_poly.pdbx_strand_id
1 'polypeptide(L)'
;MQAWAGGLNYYLATHPEVRPRVLDRFEPWMPLSFSEGSIGGDIESVLLTQLEAFYGERDVPMTDEERGLVLREPTGSNGIAIAPSHTRDGHALLLINPHTSFFFRAEQHVTSGEGLNVYGAATWGQFFIYQGFNAHTGWMHTTSGVDNIDEFAETIVTRADGTRSYRYGDELRPVTTKTITLSFRTATGGQQERSFTTFATHHGPIVRVADGKWIACALMNKPVEALKQSFLRTTTRDYTQYLKVAGLKANSSNNTLFADSRGDVAFLMPQFMPVRDDRFDYLKPVDGSDPATDWRGLHSLASMPQAVNPKNGWAFNTNNWPWTAAGADSPTRPTIHATSTGSARTRAGRRRSGC
;
A
#
# COMPACT_ATOMS: atom_id res chain seq x y z
N MET A 1 6.09 0.50 -19.24
CA MET A 1 5.16 1.64 -19.35
C MET A 1 4.79 1.98 -20.80
N GLN A 2 5.72 2.45 -21.65
CA GLN A 2 5.40 2.74 -23.06
C GLN A 2 4.81 1.52 -23.81
N ALA A 3 5.51 0.37 -23.78
CA ALA A 3 5.03 -0.86 -24.39
C ALA A 3 3.70 -1.37 -23.79
N TRP A 4 3.48 -1.14 -22.49
CA TRP A 4 2.21 -1.49 -21.83
C TRP A 4 1.04 -0.70 -22.40
N ALA A 5 1.18 0.63 -22.51
CA ALA A 5 0.15 1.47 -23.11
C ALA A 5 -0.03 1.15 -24.60
N GLY A 6 1.08 0.96 -25.32
CA GLY A 6 1.07 0.57 -26.72
C GLY A 6 0.31 -0.73 -26.98
N GLY A 7 0.54 -1.78 -26.17
CA GLY A 7 -0.15 -3.06 -26.29
C GLY A 7 -1.66 -2.96 -26.04
N LEU A 8 -2.07 -2.22 -25.00
CA LEU A 8 -3.50 -2.00 -24.71
C LEU A 8 -4.18 -1.18 -25.82
N ASN A 9 -3.53 -0.12 -26.30
CA ASN A 9 -4.06 0.69 -27.39
C ASN A 9 -4.13 -0.07 -28.71
N TYR A 10 -3.14 -0.93 -29.00
CA TYR A 10 -3.17 -1.82 -30.15
C TYR A 10 -4.33 -2.80 -30.06
N TYR A 11 -4.58 -3.39 -28.88
CA TYR A 11 -5.73 -4.26 -28.66
C TYR A 11 -7.05 -3.54 -28.95
N LEU A 12 -7.28 -2.35 -28.37
CA LEU A 12 -8.48 -1.56 -28.64
C LEU A 12 -8.64 -1.18 -30.13
N ALA A 13 -7.53 -0.82 -30.80
CA ALA A 13 -7.55 -0.46 -32.21
C ALA A 13 -7.88 -1.65 -33.13
N THR A 14 -7.54 -2.87 -32.72
CA THR A 14 -7.73 -4.10 -33.51
C THR A 14 -8.98 -4.89 -33.14
N HIS A 15 -9.62 -4.55 -32.01
CA HIS A 15 -10.83 -5.21 -31.49
C HIS A 15 -11.95 -4.17 -31.29
N PRO A 16 -12.50 -3.59 -32.37
CA PRO A 16 -13.47 -2.49 -32.29
C PRO A 16 -14.82 -2.88 -31.65
N GLU A 17 -15.10 -4.17 -31.49
CA GLU A 17 -16.22 -4.69 -30.72
C GLU A 17 -16.07 -4.49 -29.22
N VAL A 18 -14.83 -4.36 -28.72
CA VAL A 18 -14.55 -4.04 -27.32
C VAL A 18 -14.86 -2.57 -27.08
N ARG A 19 -15.85 -2.32 -26.21
CA ARG A 19 -16.28 -0.96 -25.85
C ARG A 19 -15.98 -0.69 -24.37
N PRO A 20 -14.79 -0.14 -24.05
CA PRO A 20 -14.47 0.27 -22.69
C PRO A 20 -15.50 1.25 -22.16
N ARG A 21 -15.82 1.16 -20.86
CA ARG A 21 -16.79 2.06 -20.22
C ARG A 21 -16.27 3.50 -20.02
N VAL A 22 -14.95 3.66 -19.83
CA VAL A 22 -14.36 4.91 -19.35
C VAL A 22 -13.21 5.39 -20.22
N LEU A 23 -12.24 4.51 -20.52
CA LEU A 23 -11.01 4.87 -21.23
C LEU A 23 -10.99 4.25 -22.63
N ASP A 24 -10.88 5.09 -23.66
CA ASP A 24 -10.67 4.68 -25.06
C ASP A 24 -9.18 4.70 -25.46
N ARG A 25 -8.32 5.24 -24.59
CA ARG A 25 -6.87 5.31 -24.76
C ARG A 25 -6.15 5.18 -23.43
N PHE A 26 -5.08 4.40 -23.44
CA PHE A 26 -4.16 4.22 -22.32
C PHE A 26 -2.89 5.06 -22.54
N GLU A 27 -2.44 5.73 -21.48
CA GLU A 27 -1.24 6.57 -21.49
C GLU A 27 -0.12 5.96 -20.65
N PRO A 28 1.16 6.14 -21.01
CA PRO A 28 2.28 5.46 -20.34
C PRO A 28 2.41 5.74 -18.85
N TRP A 29 1.88 6.86 -18.35
CA TRP A 29 1.94 7.21 -16.93
C TRP A 29 0.87 6.49 -16.10
N MET A 30 -0.20 5.97 -16.70
CA MET A 30 -1.32 5.38 -15.97
C MET A 30 -0.93 4.25 -14.99
N PRO A 31 0.09 3.40 -15.23
CA PRO A 31 0.52 2.42 -14.23
C PRO A 31 1.07 3.04 -12.93
N LEU A 32 1.41 4.34 -12.94
CA LEU A 32 1.86 5.05 -11.74
C LEU A 32 0.69 5.42 -10.81
N SER A 33 -0.56 5.40 -11.29
CA SER A 33 -1.73 5.58 -10.42
C SER A 33 -1.97 4.37 -9.51
N PHE A 34 -1.38 3.21 -9.86
CA PHE A 34 -1.54 1.95 -9.12
C PHE A 34 -0.26 1.10 -9.16
N SER A 35 0.77 1.58 -8.48
CA SER A 35 2.16 1.11 -8.63
C SER A 35 2.60 0.02 -7.65
N GLU A 36 1.92 -0.13 -6.51
CA GLU A 36 2.36 -1.00 -5.40
C GLU A 36 1.95 -2.47 -5.54
N GLY A 37 1.07 -2.82 -6.47
CA GLY A 37 0.71 -4.23 -6.69
C GLY A 37 -0.41 -4.80 -5.83
N SER A 38 -0.64 -4.21 -4.64
CA SER A 38 -1.67 -4.61 -3.69
C SER A 38 -3.08 -4.28 -4.19
N ILE A 39 -4.10 -4.96 -3.66
CA ILE A 39 -5.52 -4.68 -3.92
C ILE A 39 -6.00 -3.72 -2.85
N GLY A 40 -5.88 -2.43 -3.12
CA GLY A 40 -6.26 -1.36 -2.21
C GLY A 40 -5.04 -0.60 -1.72
N GLY A 41 -4.79 0.54 -2.37
CA GLY A 41 -3.67 1.41 -2.01
C GLY A 41 -3.93 2.17 -0.71
N ASP A 42 -2.86 2.63 -0.07
CA ASP A 42 -2.94 3.46 1.14
C ASP A 42 -3.93 4.65 1.00
N ILE A 43 -4.08 5.16 -0.23
CA ILE A 43 -4.98 6.27 -0.57
C ILE A 43 -6.46 5.98 -0.34
N GLU A 44 -6.88 4.71 -0.36
CA GLU A 44 -8.28 4.30 -0.13
C GLU A 44 -8.73 4.48 1.33
N SER A 45 -7.80 4.82 2.23
CA SER A 45 -8.10 5.18 3.62
C SER A 45 -8.73 6.57 3.79
N VAL A 46 -8.63 7.43 2.76
CA VAL A 46 -9.18 8.79 2.79
C VAL A 46 -10.68 8.77 2.48
N LEU A 47 -11.47 9.34 3.40
CA LEU A 47 -12.93 9.41 3.28
C LEU A 47 -13.32 10.48 2.23
N LEU A 48 -13.90 10.04 1.11
CA LEU A 48 -14.24 10.91 -0.01
C LEU A 48 -15.30 11.95 0.36
N THR A 49 -16.30 11.59 1.18
CA THR A 49 -17.31 12.57 1.62
C THR A 49 -16.71 13.65 2.49
N GLN A 50 -15.70 13.32 3.31
CA GLN A 50 -15.06 14.31 4.19
C GLN A 50 -14.10 15.20 3.41
N LEU A 51 -13.44 14.64 2.38
CA LEU A 51 -12.65 15.41 1.43
C LEU A 51 -13.53 16.38 0.64
N GLU A 52 -14.68 15.90 0.17
CA GLU A 52 -15.68 16.71 -0.51
C GLU A 52 -16.26 17.79 0.41
N ALA A 53 -16.57 17.48 1.66
CA ALA A 53 -17.07 18.46 2.62
C ALA A 53 -16.07 19.60 2.82
N PHE A 54 -14.79 19.27 2.95
CA PHE A 54 -13.72 20.23 3.14
C PHE A 54 -13.51 21.14 1.92
N TYR A 55 -13.33 20.57 0.73
CA TYR A 55 -13.03 21.36 -0.48
C TYR A 55 -14.26 21.91 -1.21
N GLY A 56 -15.43 21.34 -0.95
CA GLY A 56 -16.72 21.82 -1.43
C GLY A 56 -17.39 22.82 -0.49
N GLU A 57 -16.78 23.09 0.68
CA GLU A 57 -17.28 24.00 1.72
C GLU A 57 -18.76 23.75 2.06
N ARG A 58 -19.13 22.47 2.20
CA ARG A 58 -20.51 22.05 2.44
C ARG A 58 -20.56 20.84 3.36
N ASP A 59 -21.67 20.70 4.07
CA ASP A 59 -21.89 19.50 4.87
C ASP A 59 -22.20 18.30 3.96
N VAL A 60 -21.39 17.25 4.05
CA VAL A 60 -21.61 15.99 3.34
C VAL A 60 -21.66 14.86 4.37
N PRO A 61 -22.80 14.17 4.53
CA PRO A 61 -22.88 13.04 5.44
C PRO A 61 -22.02 11.88 4.92
N MET A 62 -21.32 11.20 5.83
CA MET A 62 -20.59 9.99 5.48
C MET A 62 -21.54 8.92 4.93
N THR A 63 -21.08 8.21 3.90
CA THR A 63 -21.80 7.04 3.38
C THR A 63 -21.87 5.92 4.44
N ASP A 64 -22.74 4.93 4.24
CA ASP A 64 -22.79 3.75 5.12
C ASP A 64 -21.46 2.98 5.10
N GLU A 65 -20.78 2.95 3.96
CA GLU A 65 -19.45 2.36 3.82
C GLU A 65 -18.42 3.12 4.65
N GLU A 66 -18.41 4.46 4.54
CA GLU A 66 -17.61 5.36 5.38
C GLU A 66 -18.11 5.46 6.82
N ARG A 67 -19.19 4.80 7.20
CA ARG A 67 -19.57 4.54 8.59
C ARG A 67 -19.34 3.08 9.03
N GLY A 68 -18.90 2.23 8.10
CA GLY A 68 -18.64 0.79 8.31
C GLY A 68 -19.88 -0.03 8.58
N LEU A 69 -21.04 0.48 8.14
CA LEU A 69 -22.33 -0.16 8.23
C LEU A 69 -22.54 -1.15 7.06
N VAL A 70 -21.73 -1.05 6.00
CA VAL A 70 -21.75 -1.99 4.88
C VAL A 70 -20.97 -3.25 5.23
N LEU A 71 -21.62 -4.41 5.09
CA LEU A 71 -20.97 -5.71 5.21
C LEU A 71 -20.02 -5.92 4.01
N ARG A 72 -18.72 -5.97 4.27
CA ARG A 72 -17.72 -6.38 3.29
C ARG A 72 -17.50 -7.89 3.35
N GLU A 73 -17.35 -8.50 2.18
CA GLU A 73 -16.91 -9.89 2.05
C GLU A 73 -15.56 -10.08 2.76
N PRO A 74 -15.33 -11.24 3.40
CA PRO A 74 -14.03 -11.55 3.97
C PRO A 74 -12.93 -11.50 2.90
N THR A 75 -11.82 -10.86 3.21
CA THR A 75 -10.60 -10.85 2.39
C THR A 75 -9.46 -11.49 3.16
N GLY A 76 -8.43 -11.93 2.46
CA GLY A 76 -7.28 -12.55 3.10
C GLY A 76 -6.28 -13.10 2.09
N SER A 77 -5.31 -13.85 2.60
CA SER A 77 -4.33 -14.60 1.81
C SER A 77 -3.67 -15.64 2.71
N ASN A 78 -3.32 -16.79 2.14
CA ASN A 78 -2.41 -17.74 2.74
C ASN A 78 -1.10 -17.77 1.96
N GLY A 79 0.02 -17.76 2.68
CA GLY A 79 1.35 -18.07 2.13
C GLY A 79 2.07 -19.03 3.04
N ILE A 80 2.77 -20.01 2.46
CA ILE A 80 3.61 -20.97 3.18
C ILE A 80 4.88 -21.17 2.37
N ALA A 81 6.04 -21.05 3.01
CA ALA A 81 7.34 -21.43 2.45
C ALA A 81 7.92 -22.58 3.29
N ILE A 82 8.33 -23.66 2.63
CA ILE A 82 8.86 -24.87 3.28
C ILE A 82 10.29 -25.11 2.78
N ALA A 83 11.23 -25.22 3.69
CA ALA A 83 12.64 -25.44 3.40
C ALA A 83 12.90 -26.86 2.87
N PRO A 84 13.98 -27.07 2.08
CA PRO A 84 14.38 -28.39 1.60
C PRO A 84 14.45 -29.50 2.64
N SER A 85 14.86 -29.16 3.87
CA SER A 85 14.97 -30.13 4.99
C SER A 85 13.63 -30.76 5.39
N HIS A 86 12.51 -30.18 4.97
CA HIS A 86 11.16 -30.68 5.23
C HIS A 86 10.45 -31.21 3.98
N THR A 87 11.19 -31.43 2.89
CA THR A 87 10.64 -31.93 1.63
C THR A 87 11.36 -33.20 1.20
N ARG A 88 10.61 -34.14 0.60
CA ARG A 88 11.15 -35.45 0.20
C ARG A 88 12.30 -35.32 -0.80
N ASP A 89 12.17 -34.40 -1.75
CA ASP A 89 13.06 -34.28 -2.90
C ASP A 89 14.12 -33.17 -2.71
N GLY A 90 14.21 -32.57 -1.51
CA GLY A 90 15.26 -31.59 -1.18
C GLY A 90 15.12 -30.24 -1.89
N HIS A 91 13.90 -29.84 -2.25
CA HIS A 91 13.60 -28.56 -2.87
C HIS A 91 12.67 -27.72 -1.98
N ALA A 92 12.84 -26.39 -2.00
CA ALA A 92 11.90 -25.52 -1.31
C ALA A 92 10.51 -25.57 -1.98
N LEU A 93 9.45 -25.44 -1.18
CA LEU A 93 8.07 -25.35 -1.67
C LEU A 93 7.47 -24.01 -1.28
N LEU A 94 6.63 -23.44 -2.15
CA LEU A 94 5.91 -22.20 -1.90
C LEU A 94 4.42 -22.36 -2.23
N LEU A 95 3.57 -22.02 -1.28
CA LEU A 95 2.13 -21.85 -1.50
C LEU A 95 1.81 -20.39 -1.84
N ILE A 96 1.24 -20.17 -3.02
CA ILE A 96 0.72 -18.88 -3.47
C ILE A 96 -0.82 -18.95 -3.44
N ASN A 97 -1.45 -18.37 -2.42
CA ASN A 97 -2.91 -18.48 -2.22
C ASN A 97 -3.57 -17.17 -1.75
N PRO A 98 -3.66 -16.13 -2.60
CA PRO A 98 -4.38 -14.90 -2.27
C PRO A 98 -5.91 -15.11 -2.26
N HIS A 99 -6.63 -14.47 -1.33
CA HIS A 99 -8.10 -14.45 -1.27
C HIS A 99 -8.62 -13.04 -1.54
N THR A 100 -8.92 -12.79 -2.81
CA THR A 100 -9.26 -11.48 -3.34
C THR A 100 -10.59 -11.55 -4.07
N SER A 101 -11.10 -10.43 -4.58
CA SER A 101 -12.29 -10.48 -5.44
C SER A 101 -12.04 -11.37 -6.66
N PHE A 102 -13.08 -12.08 -7.11
CA PHE A 102 -12.98 -13.12 -8.14
C PHE A 102 -12.40 -12.65 -9.48
N PHE A 103 -12.53 -11.36 -9.80
CA PHE A 103 -12.20 -10.83 -11.11
C PHE A 103 -10.87 -10.08 -11.16
N PHE A 104 -10.08 -9.98 -10.07
CA PHE A 104 -9.01 -8.98 -10.01
C PHE A 104 -7.62 -9.44 -10.44
N ARG A 105 -7.45 -10.75 -10.69
CA ARG A 105 -6.14 -11.38 -10.97
C ARG A 105 -6.19 -12.15 -12.27
N ALA A 106 -5.18 -11.93 -13.13
CA ALA A 106 -4.98 -12.71 -14.34
C ALA A 106 -3.70 -13.53 -14.22
N GLU A 107 -3.80 -14.82 -14.52
CA GLU A 107 -2.62 -15.69 -14.65
C GLU A 107 -1.88 -15.37 -15.95
N GLN A 108 -0.57 -15.19 -15.86
CA GLN A 108 0.27 -14.75 -16.96
C GLN A 108 1.64 -15.43 -16.89
N HIS A 109 2.18 -15.72 -18.07
CA HIS A 109 3.59 -16.08 -18.29
C HIS A 109 4.20 -15.03 -19.20
N VAL A 110 5.29 -14.39 -18.75
CA VAL A 110 5.98 -13.37 -19.54
C VAL A 110 7.43 -13.79 -19.78
N THR A 111 7.82 -13.84 -21.05
CA THR A 111 9.19 -14.09 -21.51
C THR A 111 9.64 -12.99 -22.46
N SER A 112 10.93 -12.59 -22.41
CA SER A 112 11.46 -11.52 -23.28
C SER A 112 12.58 -11.94 -24.22
N GLY A 113 13.13 -13.15 -24.09
CA GLY A 113 14.39 -13.53 -24.77
C GLY A 113 15.64 -12.83 -24.24
N GLU A 114 15.48 -11.79 -23.42
CA GLU A 114 16.55 -10.99 -22.80
C GLU A 114 16.69 -11.25 -21.30
N GLY A 115 16.13 -12.36 -20.82
CA GLY A 115 16.29 -12.83 -19.44
C GLY A 115 15.07 -12.66 -18.53
N LEU A 116 13.97 -12.03 -18.98
CA LEU A 116 12.70 -12.13 -18.27
C LEU A 116 12.05 -13.48 -18.58
N ASN A 117 11.70 -14.22 -17.54
CA ASN A 117 10.92 -15.46 -17.60
C ASN A 117 10.20 -15.65 -16.25
N VAL A 118 8.96 -15.20 -16.17
CA VAL A 118 8.20 -15.14 -14.92
C VAL A 118 6.76 -15.59 -15.11
N TYR A 119 6.25 -16.35 -14.14
CA TYR A 119 4.92 -16.94 -14.15
C TYR A 119 4.15 -16.57 -12.88
N GLY A 120 2.87 -16.26 -12.98
CA GLY A 120 2.00 -16.09 -11.83
C GLY A 120 0.84 -15.14 -12.09
N ALA A 121 0.36 -14.48 -11.04
CA ALA A 121 -0.79 -13.59 -11.11
C ALA A 121 -0.37 -12.12 -11.24
N ALA A 122 -0.84 -11.48 -12.31
CA ALA A 122 -0.83 -10.03 -12.46
C ALA A 122 -2.13 -9.41 -11.92
N THR A 123 -2.02 -8.27 -11.25
CA THR A 123 -3.18 -7.44 -10.91
C THR A 123 -3.63 -6.69 -12.15
N TRP A 124 -4.94 -6.49 -12.32
CA TRP A 124 -5.45 -5.66 -13.41
C TRP A 124 -4.80 -4.27 -13.45
N GLY A 125 -4.48 -3.82 -14.67
CA GLY A 125 -3.79 -2.55 -14.91
C GLY A 125 -2.27 -2.60 -14.72
N GLN A 126 -1.70 -3.68 -14.18
CA GLN A 126 -0.26 -3.83 -13.98
C GLN A 126 0.40 -4.67 -15.07
N PHE A 127 1.71 -4.46 -15.26
CA PHE A 127 2.52 -5.16 -16.26
C PHE A 127 3.61 -6.04 -15.65
N PHE A 128 3.44 -6.43 -14.39
CA PHE A 128 4.35 -7.30 -13.66
C PHE A 128 3.57 -8.37 -12.92
N ILE A 129 4.22 -9.51 -12.69
CA ILE A 129 3.69 -10.59 -11.85
C ILE A 129 3.83 -10.17 -10.39
N TYR A 130 2.71 -9.87 -9.75
CA TYR A 130 2.69 -9.41 -8.37
C TYR A 130 2.91 -10.56 -7.39
N GLN A 131 2.33 -11.74 -7.66
CA GLN A 131 2.52 -12.97 -6.91
C GLN A 131 2.82 -14.09 -7.89
N GLY A 132 3.92 -14.81 -7.69
CA GLY A 132 4.38 -15.77 -8.67
C GLY A 132 5.78 -16.27 -8.41
N PHE A 133 6.40 -16.77 -9.46
CA PHE A 133 7.76 -17.29 -9.42
C PHE A 133 8.44 -17.16 -10.78
N ASN A 134 9.76 -17.22 -10.75
CA ASN A 134 10.60 -17.49 -11.91
C ASN A 134 11.39 -18.78 -11.67
N ALA A 135 12.35 -19.11 -12.55
CA ALA A 135 13.17 -20.32 -12.42
C ALA A 135 14.03 -20.39 -11.14
N HIS A 136 14.13 -19.30 -10.39
CA HIS A 136 15.02 -19.17 -9.24
C HIS A 136 14.30 -18.80 -7.95
N THR A 137 13.33 -17.90 -7.99
CA THR A 137 12.67 -17.34 -6.80
C THR A 137 11.17 -17.35 -6.95
N GLY A 138 10.47 -17.47 -5.82
CA GLY A 138 9.03 -17.32 -5.71
C GLY A 138 8.65 -16.38 -4.56
N TRP A 139 7.56 -15.66 -4.73
CA TRP A 139 7.04 -14.71 -3.74
C TRP A 139 5.52 -14.75 -3.66
N MET A 140 5.02 -14.80 -2.44
CA MET A 140 3.60 -14.75 -2.11
C MET A 140 3.33 -13.60 -1.14
N HIS A 141 2.30 -12.80 -1.43
CA HIS A 141 1.91 -11.65 -0.60
C HIS A 141 0.66 -11.90 0.23
N THR A 142 0.72 -11.57 1.50
CA THR A 142 -0.43 -11.58 2.41
C THR A 142 -0.62 -10.18 3.00
N THR A 143 -1.87 -9.76 3.23
CA THR A 143 -2.15 -8.50 3.93
C THR A 143 -1.55 -8.53 5.33
N SER A 144 -0.79 -7.50 5.68
CA SER A 144 -0.06 -7.44 6.95
C SER A 144 -0.87 -6.85 8.10
N GLY A 145 -1.81 -5.95 7.79
CA GLY A 145 -2.58 -5.22 8.79
C GLY A 145 -1.78 -4.20 9.61
N VAL A 146 -0.54 -3.91 9.20
CA VAL A 146 0.30 -2.91 9.87
C VAL A 146 -0.21 -1.50 9.62
N ASP A 147 0.09 -0.62 10.57
CA ASP A 147 -0.19 0.80 10.44
C ASP A 147 1.00 1.55 9.83
N ASN A 148 0.79 2.10 8.63
CA ASN A 148 1.77 2.73 7.75
C ASN A 148 1.31 4.11 7.24
N ILE A 149 0.13 4.57 7.68
CA ILE A 149 -0.52 5.82 7.32
C ILE A 149 -0.83 6.55 8.61
N ASP A 150 -0.36 7.78 8.73
CA ASP A 150 -0.62 8.58 9.93
C ASP A 150 -1.37 9.86 9.57
N GLU A 151 -2.17 10.33 10.51
CA GLU A 151 -2.88 11.59 10.37
C GLU A 151 -2.42 12.58 11.43
N PHE A 152 -2.37 13.86 11.04
CA PHE A 152 -1.86 14.94 11.87
C PHE A 152 -2.91 16.03 11.98
N ALA A 153 -3.31 16.34 13.21
CA ALA A 153 -4.24 17.41 13.53
C ALA A 153 -3.48 18.75 13.55
N GLU A 154 -3.59 19.48 12.45
CA GLU A 154 -2.87 20.72 12.21
C GLU A 154 -3.55 21.91 12.89
N THR A 155 -2.75 22.72 13.59
CA THR A 155 -3.19 24.01 14.13
C THR A 155 -2.95 25.11 13.12
N ILE A 156 -3.98 25.44 12.34
CA ILE A 156 -3.91 26.47 11.30
C ILE A 156 -4.08 27.87 11.91
N VAL A 157 -3.24 28.79 11.48
CA VAL A 157 -3.32 30.23 11.75
C VAL A 157 -3.54 30.94 10.42
N THR A 158 -4.71 31.56 10.27
CA THR A 158 -5.08 32.37 9.10
C THR A 158 -4.91 33.84 9.45
N ARG A 159 -4.11 34.56 8.67
CA ARG A 159 -3.94 36.01 8.78
C ARG A 159 -5.07 36.75 8.05
N ALA A 160 -5.21 38.05 8.33
CA ALA A 160 -6.25 38.89 7.73
C ALA A 160 -6.16 38.99 6.19
N ASP A 161 -4.98 38.80 5.61
CA ASP A 161 -4.74 38.76 4.16
C ASP A 161 -5.08 37.39 3.53
N GLY A 162 -5.61 36.45 4.30
CA GLY A 162 -5.97 35.10 3.86
C GLY A 162 -4.78 34.13 3.81
N THR A 163 -3.56 34.57 4.11
CA THR A 163 -2.40 33.68 4.16
C THR A 163 -2.54 32.70 5.34
N ARG A 164 -2.20 31.43 5.08
CA ARG A 164 -2.30 30.35 6.06
C ARG A 164 -0.93 29.83 6.44
N SER A 165 -0.71 29.70 7.75
CA SER A 165 0.42 28.99 8.34
C SER A 165 -0.09 27.93 9.31
N TYR A 166 0.73 26.95 9.65
CA TYR A 166 0.44 25.97 10.70
C TYR A 166 1.53 26.02 11.76
N ARG A 167 1.16 25.74 13.01
CA ARG A 167 2.11 25.66 14.13
C ARG A 167 2.92 24.37 14.04
N TYR A 168 4.22 24.46 14.27
CA TYR A 168 5.12 23.33 14.42
C TYR A 168 6.18 23.66 15.47
N GLY A 169 6.08 23.03 16.66
CA GLY A 169 6.77 23.47 17.85
C GLY A 169 6.50 24.95 18.13
N ASP A 170 7.58 25.71 18.24
CA ASP A 170 7.54 27.16 18.45
C ASP A 170 7.43 27.97 17.13
N GLU A 171 7.46 27.30 15.97
CA GLU A 171 7.46 27.93 14.65
C GLU A 171 6.05 28.01 14.04
N LEU A 172 5.87 28.98 13.13
CA LEU A 172 4.78 29.01 12.17
C LEU A 172 5.33 28.72 10.77
N ARG A 173 4.91 27.60 10.18
CA ARG A 173 5.33 27.17 8.84
C ARG A 173 4.22 27.48 7.82
N PRO A 174 4.57 27.85 6.58
CA PRO A 174 3.57 28.18 5.56
C PRO A 174 2.78 26.93 5.14
N VAL A 175 1.46 27.06 5.00
CA VAL A 175 0.63 26.03 4.36
C VAL A 175 0.87 26.10 2.85
N THR A 176 1.24 24.98 2.24
CA THR A 176 1.35 24.90 0.78
C THR A 176 -0.04 24.95 0.17
N THR A 177 -0.22 25.87 -0.77
CA THR A 177 -1.50 26.11 -1.44
C THR A 177 -1.33 25.87 -2.93
N LYS A 178 -2.22 25.07 -3.53
CA LYS A 178 -2.19 24.76 -4.96
C LYS A 178 -3.59 24.72 -5.55
N THR A 179 -3.81 25.41 -6.66
CA THR A 179 -5.05 25.25 -7.43
C THR A 179 -4.96 24.00 -8.31
N ILE A 180 -5.94 23.11 -8.18
CA ILE A 180 -6.13 21.94 -9.02
C ILE A 180 -7.43 22.14 -9.82
N THR A 181 -7.33 22.10 -11.14
CA THR A 181 -8.49 22.14 -12.04
C THR A 181 -8.80 20.72 -12.50
N LEU A 182 -10.04 20.28 -12.27
CA LEU A 182 -10.56 18.99 -12.71
C LEU A 182 -11.54 19.22 -13.87
N SER A 183 -11.31 18.56 -14.99
CA SER A 183 -12.26 18.51 -16.10
C SER A 183 -13.22 17.33 -15.90
N PHE A 184 -14.52 17.55 -16.12
CA PHE A 184 -15.56 16.53 -15.96
C PHE A 184 -16.62 16.62 -17.05
N ARG A 185 -17.17 15.45 -17.44
CA ARG A 185 -18.24 15.37 -18.44
C ARG A 185 -19.59 15.75 -17.83
N THR A 186 -20.35 16.57 -18.54
CA THR A 186 -21.72 16.92 -18.17
C THR A 186 -22.71 15.85 -18.64
N ALA A 187 -23.91 15.84 -18.07
CA ALA A 187 -24.99 14.93 -18.50
C ALA A 187 -25.39 15.13 -19.98
N THR A 188 -25.14 16.31 -20.54
CA THR A 188 -25.37 16.63 -21.97
C THR A 188 -24.22 16.22 -22.88
N GLY A 189 -23.18 15.56 -22.34
CA GLY A 189 -22.02 15.09 -23.10
C GLY A 189 -20.93 16.14 -23.33
N GLY A 190 -21.12 17.38 -22.85
CA GLY A 190 -20.11 18.43 -22.86
C GLY A 190 -19.00 18.19 -21.82
N GLN A 191 -17.95 19.00 -21.88
CA GLN A 191 -16.91 19.06 -20.86
C GLN A 191 -17.02 20.39 -20.09
N GLN A 192 -16.86 20.33 -18.79
CA GLN A 192 -16.73 21.49 -17.91
C GLN A 192 -15.52 21.33 -16.99
N GLU A 193 -15.12 22.41 -16.35
CA GLU A 193 -14.00 22.43 -15.43
C GLU A 193 -14.44 22.94 -14.06
N ARG A 194 -13.80 22.42 -13.01
CA ARG A 194 -13.94 22.90 -11.65
C ARG A 194 -12.58 23.00 -10.98
N SER A 195 -12.29 24.17 -10.42
CA SER A 195 -11.03 24.43 -9.72
C SER A 195 -11.21 24.35 -8.22
N PHE A 196 -10.22 23.76 -7.55
CA PHE A 196 -10.15 23.64 -6.10
C PHE A 196 -8.82 24.20 -5.61
N THR A 197 -8.86 25.09 -4.62
CA THR A 197 -7.65 25.49 -3.89
C THR A 197 -7.36 24.42 -2.83
N THR A 198 -6.32 23.63 -3.08
CA THR A 198 -5.88 22.54 -2.21
C THR A 198 -4.79 22.98 -1.25
N PHE A 199 -4.76 22.32 -0.08
CA PHE A 199 -3.83 22.65 1.00
C PHE A 199 -3.00 21.44 1.41
N ALA A 200 -1.75 21.70 1.80
CA ALA A 200 -0.86 20.69 2.37
C ALA A 200 0.08 21.30 3.41
N THR A 201 0.45 20.50 4.41
CA THR A 201 1.58 20.76 5.31
C THR A 201 2.75 19.86 4.92
N HIS A 202 3.84 19.88 5.69
CA HIS A 202 4.94 18.96 5.47
C HIS A 202 4.56 17.49 5.77
N HIS A 203 3.54 17.26 6.59
CA HIS A 203 3.00 15.92 6.87
C HIS A 203 2.25 15.35 5.67
N GLY A 204 1.54 16.19 4.90
CA GLY A 204 0.82 15.74 3.73
C GLY A 204 -0.34 16.65 3.31
N PRO A 205 -1.13 16.23 2.31
CA PRO A 205 -2.35 16.94 1.91
C PRO A 205 -3.38 16.97 3.03
N ILE A 206 -4.13 18.07 3.12
CA ILE A 206 -5.27 18.18 4.02
C ILE A 206 -6.44 17.41 3.41
N VAL A 207 -6.98 16.46 4.18
CA VAL A 207 -8.01 15.52 3.71
C VAL A 207 -9.38 15.73 4.34
N ARG A 208 -9.45 16.40 5.50
CA ARG A 208 -10.71 16.77 6.16
C ARG A 208 -10.48 17.79 7.27
N VAL A 209 -11.57 18.20 7.90
CA VAL A 209 -11.57 18.83 9.24
C VAL A 209 -12.13 17.85 10.26
N ALA A 210 -11.54 17.82 11.45
CA ALA A 210 -12.08 17.11 12.61
C ALA A 210 -11.75 17.90 13.89
N ASP A 211 -12.70 18.03 14.80
CA ASP A 211 -12.54 18.75 16.08
C ASP A 211 -11.95 20.16 15.94
N GLY A 212 -12.36 20.88 14.88
CA GLY A 212 -11.86 22.23 14.57
C GLY A 212 -10.41 22.28 14.06
N LYS A 213 -9.76 21.14 13.83
CA LYS A 213 -8.41 21.02 13.26
C LYS A 213 -8.47 20.56 11.82
N TRP A 214 -7.51 21.01 11.02
CA TRP A 214 -7.30 20.47 9.67
C TRP A 214 -6.51 19.17 9.80
N ILE A 215 -6.94 18.11 9.11
CA ILE A 215 -6.26 16.82 9.20
C ILE A 215 -5.39 16.62 7.96
N ALA A 216 -4.07 16.60 8.15
CA ALA A 216 -3.11 16.18 7.13
C ALA A 216 -2.97 14.64 7.16
N CYS A 217 -2.76 14.02 6.00
CA CYS A 217 -2.57 12.57 5.88
C CYS A 217 -1.19 12.26 5.28
N ALA A 218 -0.37 11.50 6.01
CA ALA A 218 0.92 10.99 5.55
C ALA A 218 0.78 9.52 5.16
N LEU A 219 1.25 9.18 3.96
CA LEU A 219 1.25 7.81 3.42
C LEU A 219 2.45 7.58 2.51
N MET A 220 2.67 6.34 2.08
CA MET A 220 3.70 6.04 1.09
C MET A 220 3.35 6.64 -0.28
N ASN A 221 3.97 7.76 -0.65
CA ASN A 221 3.88 8.33 -2.00
C ASN A 221 5.19 8.17 -2.78
N LYS A 222 5.48 6.93 -3.22
CA LYS A 222 6.71 6.57 -3.95
C LYS A 222 6.41 5.76 -5.22
N PRO A 223 5.61 6.28 -6.18
CA PRO A 223 5.04 5.46 -7.24
C PRO A 223 6.09 4.87 -8.19
N VAL A 224 7.20 5.58 -8.42
CA VAL A 224 8.29 5.07 -9.26
C VAL A 224 9.05 3.96 -8.56
N GLU A 225 9.37 4.12 -7.28
CA GLU A 225 10.03 3.10 -6.48
C GLU A 225 9.15 1.87 -6.28
N ALA A 226 7.85 2.05 -6.05
CA ALA A 226 6.89 0.96 -5.90
C ALA A 226 6.80 0.14 -7.20
N LEU A 227 6.69 0.82 -8.34
CA LEU A 227 6.70 0.18 -9.66
C LEU A 227 8.02 -0.56 -9.92
N LYS A 228 9.16 0.06 -9.60
CA LYS A 228 10.48 -0.57 -9.71
C LYS A 228 10.59 -1.78 -8.80
N GLN A 229 10.14 -1.71 -7.56
CA GLN A 229 10.20 -2.81 -6.60
C GLN A 229 9.35 -3.98 -7.06
N SER A 230 8.16 -3.71 -7.60
CA SER A 230 7.25 -4.73 -8.14
C SER A 230 7.75 -5.36 -9.43
N PHE A 231 8.35 -4.59 -10.34
CA PHE A 231 8.91 -5.14 -11.56
C PHE A 231 10.23 -5.88 -11.33
N LEU A 232 11.19 -5.28 -10.62
CA LEU A 232 12.53 -5.84 -10.44
C LEU A 232 12.55 -7.12 -9.61
N ARG A 233 11.56 -7.35 -8.73
CA ARG A 233 11.49 -8.64 -7.99
C ARG A 233 11.31 -9.82 -8.93
N THR A 234 10.61 -9.61 -10.06
CA THR A 234 10.34 -10.65 -11.07
C THR A 234 11.60 -11.21 -11.71
N THR A 235 12.72 -10.48 -11.63
CA THR A 235 14.00 -10.86 -12.20
C THR A 235 15.02 -11.33 -11.16
N THR A 236 14.64 -11.42 -9.88
CA THR A 236 15.56 -11.81 -8.80
C THR A 236 15.90 -13.29 -8.86
N ARG A 237 17.17 -13.61 -8.54
CA ARG A 237 17.72 -14.97 -8.64
C ARG A 237 17.99 -15.66 -7.30
N ASP A 238 17.91 -14.92 -6.20
CA ASP A 238 18.16 -15.42 -4.86
C ASP A 238 17.62 -14.42 -3.83
N TYR A 239 17.60 -14.86 -2.57
CA TYR A 239 17.20 -14.04 -1.42
C TYR A 239 17.95 -12.71 -1.32
N THR A 240 19.25 -12.69 -1.64
CA THR A 240 20.08 -11.46 -1.56
C THR A 240 19.61 -10.42 -2.57
N GLN A 241 19.37 -10.82 -3.82
CA GLN A 241 18.80 -9.94 -4.84
C GLN A 241 17.39 -9.49 -4.50
N TYR A 242 16.57 -10.39 -3.93
CA TYR A 242 15.24 -10.03 -3.44
C TYR A 242 15.30 -8.92 -2.39
N LEU A 243 16.17 -9.05 -1.38
CA LEU A 243 16.36 -8.02 -0.36
C LEU A 243 16.92 -6.71 -0.93
N LYS A 244 17.81 -6.78 -1.93
CA LYS A 244 18.30 -5.57 -2.62
C LYS A 244 17.15 -4.79 -3.26
N VAL A 245 16.20 -5.48 -3.90
CA VAL A 245 15.00 -4.87 -4.47
C VAL A 245 14.08 -4.35 -3.37
N ALA A 246 13.85 -5.14 -2.31
CA ALA A 246 13.06 -4.74 -1.14
C ALA A 246 13.64 -3.48 -0.43
N GLY A 247 14.94 -3.21 -0.60
CA GLY A 247 15.63 -2.01 -0.14
C GLY A 247 15.11 -0.69 -0.74
N LEU A 248 14.29 -0.74 -1.80
CA LEU A 248 13.55 0.43 -2.30
C LEU A 248 12.52 0.96 -1.27
N LYS A 249 12.12 0.11 -0.31
CA LYS A 249 11.16 0.42 0.76
C LYS A 249 9.88 1.03 0.21
N ALA A 250 9.30 0.38 -0.79
CA ALA A 250 8.13 0.85 -1.52
C ALA A 250 7.01 -0.22 -1.56
N ASN A 251 6.86 -0.94 -0.44
CA ASN A 251 5.74 -1.82 -0.14
C ASN A 251 5.31 -1.51 1.28
N SER A 252 4.13 -0.91 1.42
CA SER A 252 3.59 -0.44 2.68
C SER A 252 2.56 -1.41 3.28
N SER A 253 2.01 -2.33 2.49
CA SER A 253 0.78 -3.05 2.84
C SER A 253 0.94 -4.56 3.04
N ASN A 254 1.85 -5.24 2.35
CA ASN A 254 1.88 -6.72 2.33
C ASN A 254 3.14 -7.35 2.92
N ASN A 255 2.93 -8.41 3.69
CA ASN A 255 3.98 -9.36 4.01
C ASN A 255 4.40 -10.13 2.74
N THR A 256 5.56 -10.77 2.78
CA THR A 256 6.05 -11.66 1.74
C THR A 256 6.44 -13.00 2.35
N LEU A 257 5.91 -14.09 1.81
CA LEU A 257 6.53 -15.41 1.91
C LEU A 257 7.40 -15.62 0.68
N PHE A 258 8.66 -15.96 0.90
CA PHE A 258 9.68 -16.14 -0.13
C PHE A 258 10.23 -17.56 -0.07
N ALA A 259 10.53 -18.11 -1.25
CA ALA A 259 11.32 -19.32 -1.39
C ALA A 259 12.22 -19.21 -2.64
N ASP A 260 13.40 -19.81 -2.61
CA ASP A 260 14.26 -19.88 -3.80
C ASP A 260 14.87 -21.27 -4.06
N SER A 261 15.47 -21.40 -5.24
CA SER A 261 16.07 -22.64 -5.72
C SER A 261 17.36 -23.02 -4.98
N ARG A 262 17.89 -22.16 -4.11
CA ARG A 262 19.03 -22.46 -3.24
C ARG A 262 18.58 -23.00 -1.88
N GLY A 263 17.28 -22.99 -1.62
CA GLY A 263 16.69 -23.50 -0.39
C GLY A 263 16.40 -22.42 0.65
N ASP A 264 16.62 -21.15 0.33
CA ASP A 264 16.26 -20.06 1.25
C ASP A 264 14.73 -19.93 1.32
N VAL A 265 14.19 -19.83 2.54
CA VAL A 265 12.78 -19.54 2.80
C VAL A 265 12.65 -18.40 3.80
N ALA A 266 11.69 -17.51 3.59
CA ALA A 266 11.50 -16.38 4.48
C ALA A 266 10.05 -15.90 4.61
N PHE A 267 9.74 -15.34 5.77
CA PHE A 267 8.64 -14.41 6.00
C PHE A 267 9.23 -13.01 6.22
N LEU A 268 8.76 -12.03 5.44
CA LEU A 268 9.20 -10.64 5.48
C LEU A 268 8.00 -9.71 5.65
N MET A 269 8.05 -8.80 6.62
CA MET A 269 7.06 -7.72 6.75
C MET A 269 7.19 -6.65 5.65
N PRO A 270 6.17 -5.79 5.43
CA PRO A 270 6.26 -4.64 4.51
C PRO A 270 7.49 -3.77 4.80
N GLN A 271 8.04 -3.15 3.76
CA GLN A 271 9.33 -2.44 3.83
C GLN A 271 9.21 -0.94 4.03
N PHE A 272 8.04 -0.35 3.78
CA PHE A 272 7.72 1.02 4.17
C PHE A 272 7.12 1.00 5.56
N MET A 273 7.95 1.23 6.58
CA MET A 273 7.54 1.27 7.99
C MET A 273 8.15 2.50 8.67
N PRO A 274 7.34 3.54 8.94
CA PRO A 274 7.80 4.73 9.65
C PRO A 274 8.33 4.43 11.05
N VAL A 275 9.46 5.04 11.40
CA VAL A 275 9.96 5.07 12.78
C VAL A 275 9.23 6.19 13.51
N ARG A 276 8.55 5.85 14.61
CA ARG A 276 7.68 6.75 15.37
C ARG A 276 8.11 6.82 16.83
N ASP A 277 7.66 7.86 17.52
CA ASP A 277 7.78 7.95 18.98
C ASP A 277 6.64 7.16 19.63
N ASP A 278 6.94 6.20 20.50
CA ASP A 278 5.96 5.26 21.04
C ASP A 278 5.01 5.86 22.09
N ARG A 279 5.18 7.15 22.44
CA ARG A 279 4.32 7.88 23.37
C ARG A 279 2.96 8.26 22.78
N PHE A 280 2.78 8.21 21.45
CA PHE A 280 1.55 8.62 20.77
C PHE A 280 0.73 7.43 20.23
N ASP A 281 -0.60 7.59 20.17
CA ASP A 281 -1.52 6.64 19.52
C ASP A 281 -1.77 7.05 18.06
N TYR A 282 -0.92 6.57 17.15
CA TYR A 282 -0.99 6.86 15.71
C TYR A 282 -2.21 6.26 14.99
N LEU A 283 -3.00 5.41 15.68
CA LEU A 283 -4.28 4.94 15.14
C LEU A 283 -5.33 6.09 15.08
N LYS A 284 -5.02 7.24 15.66
CA LYS A 284 -5.81 8.48 15.65
C LYS A 284 -4.97 9.63 15.09
N PRO A 285 -5.59 10.75 14.66
CA PRO A 285 -4.84 11.96 14.40
C PRO A 285 -3.99 12.35 15.61
N VAL A 286 -2.69 12.48 15.42
CA VAL A 286 -1.74 12.99 16.43
C VAL A 286 -1.60 14.50 16.30
N ASP A 287 -1.06 15.18 17.31
CA ASP A 287 -0.90 16.64 17.27
C ASP A 287 0.18 17.04 16.25
N GLY A 288 -0.21 17.62 15.12
CA GLY A 288 0.72 18.05 14.07
C GLY A 288 1.60 19.24 14.48
N SER A 289 1.33 19.86 15.64
CA SER A 289 2.19 20.90 16.18
C SER A 289 3.30 20.40 17.10
N ASP A 290 3.31 19.12 17.49
CA ASP A 290 4.41 18.52 18.26
C ASP A 290 5.42 17.84 17.32
N PRO A 291 6.65 18.38 17.17
CA PRO A 291 7.70 17.79 16.33
C PRO A 291 8.08 16.35 16.69
N ALA A 292 7.77 15.89 17.91
CA ALA A 292 8.02 14.51 18.30
C ALA A 292 7.09 13.50 17.58
N THR A 293 5.99 13.97 16.98
CA THR A 293 5.05 13.13 16.23
C THR A 293 5.56 12.77 14.82
N ASP A 294 6.53 13.51 14.28
CA ASP A 294 7.11 13.27 12.96
C ASP A 294 7.73 11.88 12.82
N TRP A 295 7.66 11.36 11.58
CA TRP A 295 8.42 10.17 11.20
C TRP A 295 9.92 10.43 11.24
N ARG A 296 10.64 9.59 12.00
CA ARG A 296 12.11 9.62 12.11
C ARG A 296 12.75 8.75 11.02
N GLY A 297 12.26 8.89 9.80
CA GLY A 297 12.61 8.03 8.67
C GLY A 297 11.90 6.67 8.70
N LEU A 298 12.49 5.68 8.02
CA LEU A 298 11.94 4.33 7.90
C LEU A 298 12.85 3.30 8.56
N HIS A 299 12.25 2.30 9.22
CA HIS A 299 12.97 1.14 9.74
C HIS A 299 13.89 0.50 8.69
N SER A 300 15.06 0.02 9.10
CA SER A 300 15.90 -0.81 8.25
C SER A 300 15.24 -2.18 8.06
N LEU A 301 15.51 -2.85 6.92
CA LEU A 301 14.94 -4.19 6.69
C LEU A 301 15.31 -5.17 7.81
N ALA A 302 16.53 -5.08 8.32
CA ALA A 302 17.03 -5.93 9.40
C ALA A 302 16.37 -5.65 10.77
N SER A 303 15.82 -4.44 10.98
CA SER A 303 15.10 -4.10 12.21
C SER A 303 13.63 -4.54 12.22
N MET A 304 13.10 -4.96 11.06
CA MET A 304 11.72 -5.42 10.95
C MET A 304 11.58 -6.87 11.42
N PRO A 305 10.45 -7.26 12.03
CA PRO A 305 10.16 -8.66 12.30
C PRO A 305 10.20 -9.48 11.00
N GLN A 306 10.97 -10.57 11.02
CA GLN A 306 11.16 -11.48 9.90
C GLN A 306 11.54 -12.87 10.41
N ALA A 307 11.19 -13.91 9.66
CA ALA A 307 11.69 -15.27 9.89
C ALA A 307 12.43 -15.69 8.62
N VAL A 308 13.76 -15.90 8.72
CA VAL A 308 14.62 -16.24 7.58
C VAL A 308 15.30 -17.55 7.90
N ASN A 309 15.13 -18.56 7.04
CA ASN A 309 15.62 -19.92 7.24
C ASN A 309 15.41 -20.43 8.68
N PRO A 310 14.17 -20.39 9.19
CA PRO A 310 13.90 -20.81 10.55
C PRO A 310 14.23 -22.31 10.74
N LYS A 311 14.64 -22.71 11.94
CA LYS A 311 15.11 -24.07 12.23
C LYS A 311 14.00 -25.12 12.12
N ASN A 312 12.75 -24.71 12.38
CA ASN A 312 11.56 -25.51 12.13
C ASN A 312 11.33 -25.82 10.63
N GLY A 313 12.09 -25.17 9.74
CA GLY A 313 12.08 -25.37 8.29
C GLY A 313 10.84 -24.88 7.56
N TRP A 314 10.02 -24.03 8.17
CA TRP A 314 8.88 -23.41 7.49
C TRP A 314 8.54 -22.03 8.03
N ALA A 315 7.99 -21.20 7.16
CA ALA A 315 7.34 -19.95 7.52
C ALA A 315 5.96 -19.87 6.86
N PHE A 316 4.97 -19.32 7.55
CA PHE A 316 3.65 -19.07 6.98
C PHE A 316 3.05 -17.74 7.43
N ASN A 317 2.05 -17.30 6.68
CA ASN A 317 1.15 -16.25 7.11
C ASN A 317 -0.24 -16.43 6.50
N THR A 318 -1.26 -16.30 7.32
CA THR A 318 -2.68 -16.29 6.95
C THR A 318 -3.34 -14.98 7.40
N ASN A 319 -2.64 -13.85 7.20
CA ASN A 319 -2.98 -12.52 7.74
C ASN A 319 -2.94 -12.42 9.28
N ASN A 320 -2.42 -13.44 9.95
CA ASN A 320 -2.13 -13.42 11.38
C ASN A 320 -0.89 -12.56 11.67
N TRP A 321 -0.66 -12.32 12.96
CA TRP A 321 0.48 -11.53 13.43
C TRP A 321 1.81 -12.21 13.10
N PRO A 322 2.91 -11.44 12.96
CA PRO A 322 4.23 -12.00 12.61
C PRO A 322 4.79 -12.94 13.69
N TRP A 323 4.35 -12.82 14.94
CA TRP A 323 4.89 -13.58 16.09
C TRP A 323 4.57 -15.07 16.09
N THR A 324 3.78 -15.55 15.11
CA THR A 324 3.50 -16.97 14.93
C THR A 324 3.93 -17.48 13.55
N ALA A 325 4.73 -16.70 12.82
CA ALA A 325 5.10 -17.01 11.44
C ALA A 325 5.94 -18.29 11.27
N ALA A 326 6.69 -18.70 12.29
CA ALA A 326 7.64 -19.83 12.23
C ALA A 326 7.75 -20.61 13.56
N GLY A 327 6.62 -20.82 14.25
CA GLY A 327 6.62 -21.57 15.53
C GLY A 327 7.55 -20.93 16.57
N ALA A 328 8.45 -21.72 17.15
CA ALA A 328 9.45 -21.24 18.13
C ALA A 328 10.51 -20.30 17.52
N ASP A 329 10.72 -20.34 16.20
CA ASP A 329 11.64 -19.45 15.47
C ASP A 329 10.94 -18.18 14.95
N SER A 330 9.69 -17.94 15.37
CA SER A 330 8.99 -16.70 15.03
C SER A 330 9.73 -15.49 15.61
N PRO A 331 9.60 -14.30 14.99
CA PRO A 331 10.09 -13.06 15.57
C PRO A 331 9.57 -12.89 16.99
N THR A 332 10.42 -12.37 17.88
CA THR A 332 10.00 -12.06 19.26
C THR A 332 9.18 -10.80 19.30
N ARG A 333 8.03 -10.84 19.98
CA ARG A 333 7.26 -9.65 20.27
C ARG A 333 8.08 -8.74 21.21
N PRO A 334 8.26 -7.45 20.89
CA PRO A 334 8.90 -6.53 21.83
C PRO A 334 8.09 -6.44 23.13
N THR A 335 8.77 -6.42 24.27
CA THR A 335 8.20 -6.38 25.63
C THR A 335 7.68 -5.01 26.06
N ILE A 336 7.89 -3.97 25.26
CA ILE A 336 7.47 -2.59 25.54
C ILE A 336 6.13 -2.33 24.82
N HIS A 337 5.24 -1.54 25.44
CA HIS A 337 3.89 -1.18 25.00
C HIS A 337 3.79 -0.65 23.55
N ALA A 338 4.03 -1.50 22.56
CA ALA A 338 3.71 -1.23 21.17
C ALA A 338 2.20 -1.40 20.99
N THR A 339 1.48 -0.32 21.26
CA THR A 339 0.09 -0.09 20.86
C THR A 339 -0.12 -0.13 19.35
N SER A 340 0.92 -0.35 18.53
CA SER A 340 0.86 -0.33 17.06
C SER A 340 0.77 -1.69 16.36
N THR A 341 0.64 -2.82 17.09
CA THR A 341 0.28 -4.13 16.47
C THR A 341 -1.03 -4.70 17.00
N GLY A 342 -1.89 -3.84 17.57
CA GLY A 342 -3.15 -4.20 18.19
C GLY A 342 -4.17 -4.81 17.24
N SER A 343 -4.16 -6.13 17.10
CA SER A 343 -5.11 -6.97 16.35
C SER A 343 -5.11 -6.66 14.84
N ALA A 344 -5.54 -7.60 14.01
CA ALA A 344 -5.95 -7.30 12.64
C ALA A 344 -7.25 -6.46 12.65
N ARG A 345 -7.28 -5.36 13.43
CA ARG A 345 -8.25 -4.29 13.32
C ARG A 345 -7.55 -3.20 12.55
N THR A 346 -7.60 -3.34 11.24
CA THR A 346 -7.47 -2.19 10.33
C THR A 346 -8.37 -1.05 10.83
N ARG A 347 -8.13 0.19 10.40
CA ARG A 347 -9.10 1.29 10.57
C ARG A 347 -10.52 0.88 10.15
N ALA A 348 -10.64 0.01 9.14
CA ALA A 348 -11.90 -0.61 8.72
C ALA A 348 -12.48 -1.61 9.75
N GLY A 349 -11.65 -2.37 10.47
CA GLY A 349 -12.06 -3.34 11.49
C GLY A 349 -12.53 -2.73 12.83
N ARG A 350 -12.22 -1.46 13.12
CA ARG A 350 -12.70 -0.78 14.35
C ARG A 350 -14.20 -0.44 14.35
N ARG A 351 -14.88 -0.52 13.21
CA ARG A 351 -16.31 -0.19 13.11
C ARG A 351 -17.25 -1.33 13.53
N ARG A 352 -16.71 -2.50 13.90
CA ARG A 352 -17.49 -3.70 14.24
C ARG A 352 -17.63 -4.01 15.74
N SER A 353 -17.07 -3.24 16.66
CA SER A 353 -17.12 -3.59 18.10
C SER A 353 -17.79 -2.55 18.99
N GLY A 354 -18.84 -1.89 18.48
CA GLY A 354 -19.76 -1.09 19.27
C GLY A 354 -21.17 -1.69 19.19
N CYS A 355 -21.36 -2.85 19.81
CA CYS A 355 -22.63 -3.37 20.29
C CYS A 355 -22.35 -4.16 21.57
#